data_AF-A0A8S0PGY2-F1
#
_entry.id   AF-A0A8S0PGY2-F1
#
_cell.length_a   1.000
_cell.length_b   1.000
_cell.length_c   1.000
_cell.angle_alpha   90.00
_cell.angle_beta   90.00
_cell.angle_gamma   90.00
#
_symmetry.space_group_name_H-M   'P 1'
#
loop_
_entity.id
_entity.type
_entity.pdbx_description
1 polymer ?
#
loop_
_entity_poly.entity_id
_entity_poly.type
_entity_poly.pdbx_seq_one_letter_code
_entity_poly.pdbx_strand_id
1 'polypeptide(L)'
;MGYVHVFLLYRLQSALVMVDHNCSYIKLVETAVIEFSLDPTKVAVTMTYTLNVNLPPVRISSDSNVGTYVTLKTVERDLSKYPINIECRSVSVQNITTDICDTVEETSHRIDENLVTIVSILDAMSIE
;
A
#
# COMPACT_ATOMS: atom_id res chain seq x y z
N MET A 1 4.17 9.37 -27.42
CA MET A 1 4.36 8.82 -26.07
C MET A 1 5.07 9.88 -25.26
N GLY A 2 4.47 10.32 -24.16
CA GLY A 2 5.04 11.36 -23.30
C GLY A 2 5.47 10.76 -21.97
N TYR A 3 6.58 11.22 -21.43
CA TYR A 3 7.05 10.84 -20.10
C TYR A 3 6.94 12.06 -19.18
N VAL A 4 6.67 11.78 -17.90
CA VAL A 4 6.63 12.80 -16.85
C VAL A 4 7.64 12.44 -15.78
N HIS A 5 8.40 13.44 -15.35
CA HIS A 5 9.32 13.31 -14.23
C HIS A 5 8.53 13.31 -12.91
N VAL A 6 8.76 12.29 -12.11
CA VAL A 6 8.10 12.06 -10.82
C VAL A 6 9.16 11.93 -9.74
N PHE A 7 9.03 12.74 -8.68
CA PHE A 7 9.91 12.65 -7.52
C PHE A 7 9.29 11.71 -6.49
N LEU A 8 10.02 10.67 -6.12
CA LEU A 8 9.64 9.68 -5.13
C LEU A 8 10.43 9.91 -3.85
N LEU A 9 9.75 9.80 -2.71
CA LEU A 9 10.34 9.94 -1.38
C LEU A 9 10.08 8.65 -0.60
N TYR A 10 11.14 8.09 -0.02
CA TYR A 10 11.04 6.95 0.88
C TYR A 10 12.00 7.15 2.07
N ARG A 11 11.43 7.37 3.26
CA ARG A 11 12.20 7.72 4.48
C ARG A 11 13.10 8.94 4.25
N LEU A 12 14.42 8.75 4.26
CA LEU A 12 15.44 9.78 4.01
C LEU A 12 16.02 9.70 2.60
N GLN A 13 15.47 8.84 1.74
CA GLN A 13 15.90 8.65 0.37
C GLN A 13 14.92 9.30 -0.59
N SER A 14 15.45 9.72 -1.74
CA SER A 14 14.66 10.28 -2.83
C SER A 14 15.15 9.79 -4.17
N ALA A 15 14.24 9.58 -5.12
CA ALA A 15 14.54 9.18 -6.48
C ALA A 15 13.73 10.05 -7.47
N LEU A 16 14.34 10.40 -8.60
CA LEU A 16 13.66 11.06 -9.71
C LEU A 16 13.47 10.04 -10.84
N VAL A 17 12.23 9.63 -11.08
CA VAL A 17 11.90 8.60 -12.08
C VAL A 17 11.14 9.21 -13.26
N MET A 18 11.27 8.59 -14.43
CA MET A 18 10.43 8.89 -15.58
C MET A 18 9.28 7.91 -15.66
N VAL A 19 8.07 8.43 -15.69
CA VAL A 19 6.84 7.63 -15.74
C VAL A 19 6.12 7.91 -17.06
N ASP A 20 5.70 6.86 -17.76
CA ASP A 20 4.89 7.00 -18.97
C ASP A 20 3.53 7.65 -18.64
N HIS A 21 3.02 8.46 -19.55
CA HIS A 21 1.75 9.15 -19.34
C HIS A 21 0.56 8.21 -19.07
N ASN A 22 0.61 6.99 -19.59
CA ASN A 22 -0.40 5.94 -19.40
C ASN A 22 0.08 4.87 -18.42
N CYS A 23 1.00 5.22 -17.51
CA CYS A 23 1.49 4.30 -16.49
C CYS A 23 0.34 3.80 -15.61
N SER A 24 0.28 2.48 -15.41
CA SER A 24 -0.63 1.88 -14.44
C SER A 24 -0.08 2.03 -13.02
N TYR A 25 -0.98 1.93 -12.05
CA TYR A 25 -0.63 1.90 -10.64
C TYR A 25 0.37 0.80 -10.30
N ILE A 26 0.16 -0.41 -10.84
CA ILE A 26 1.08 -1.53 -10.61
C ILE A 26 2.49 -1.21 -11.09
N LYS A 27 2.65 -0.66 -12.30
CA LYS A 27 3.97 -0.28 -12.83
C LYS A 27 4.64 0.82 -12.02
N LEU A 28 3.87 1.80 -11.54
CA LEU A 28 4.39 2.85 -10.66
C LEU A 28 4.89 2.26 -9.33
N VAL A 29 4.14 1.32 -8.75
CA VAL A 29 4.54 0.59 -7.54
C VAL A 29 5.79 -0.24 -7.79
N GLU A 30 5.84 -1.01 -8.87
CA GLU A 30 7.04 -1.78 -9.25
C GLU A 30 8.26 -0.89 -9.42
N THR A 31 8.10 0.27 -10.06
CA THR A 31 9.17 1.27 -10.19
C THR A 31 9.68 1.69 -8.82
N ALA A 32 8.79 2.08 -7.90
CA ALA A 32 9.19 2.45 -6.54
C ALA A 32 9.88 1.30 -5.79
N VAL A 33 9.38 0.07 -5.91
CA VAL A 33 9.96 -1.11 -5.29
C VAL A 33 11.38 -1.35 -5.78
N ILE A 34 11.61 -1.25 -7.10
CA ILE A 34 12.93 -1.43 -7.72
C ILE A 34 13.87 -0.31 -7.29
N GLU A 35 13.45 0.94 -7.40
CA GLU A 35 14.28 2.12 -7.11
C GLU A 35 14.77 2.15 -5.66
N PHE A 36 13.93 1.74 -4.71
CA PHE A 36 14.28 1.70 -3.28
C PHE A 36 14.73 0.32 -2.79
N SER A 37 14.93 -0.64 -3.71
CA SER A 37 15.35 -2.02 -3.38
C SER A 37 14.48 -2.67 -2.29
N LEU A 38 13.16 -2.47 -2.39
CA LEU A 38 12.18 -3.02 -1.47
C LEU A 38 11.90 -4.49 -1.79
N ASP A 39 11.55 -5.28 -0.78
CA ASP A 39 11.16 -6.69 -0.96
C ASP A 39 9.63 -6.78 -1.14
N PRO A 40 9.13 -6.97 -2.38
CA PRO A 40 7.69 -6.96 -2.66
C PRO A 40 6.93 -8.11 -1.99
N THR A 41 7.62 -9.14 -1.48
CA THR A 41 6.99 -10.27 -0.76
C THR A 41 6.76 -9.95 0.71
N LYS A 42 7.48 -8.96 1.25
CA LYS A 42 7.46 -8.59 2.67
C LYS A 42 6.82 -7.23 2.95
N VAL A 43 6.69 -6.37 1.94
CA VAL A 43 6.15 -5.03 2.14
C VAL A 43 4.93 -4.73 1.27
N ALA A 44 3.92 -4.13 1.88
CA ALA A 44 2.83 -3.46 1.19
C ALA A 44 3.19 -1.98 1.03
N VAL A 45 3.16 -1.50 -0.21
CA VAL A 45 3.49 -0.11 -0.56
C VAL A 45 2.23 0.74 -0.60
N THR A 46 2.27 1.87 0.09
CA THR A 46 1.26 2.94 -0.01
C THR A 46 1.91 4.18 -0.60
N MET A 47 1.24 4.79 -1.58
CA MET A 47 1.70 5.99 -2.26
C MET A 47 0.75 7.15 -1.97
N THR A 48 1.29 8.26 -1.49
CA THR A 48 0.53 9.49 -1.21
C THR A 48 1.28 10.71 -1.73
N TYR A 49 0.57 11.80 -2.02
CA TYR A 49 1.18 13.09 -2.30
C TYR A 49 0.35 14.21 -1.66
N THR A 50 1.00 15.31 -1.28
CA THR A 50 0.33 16.42 -0.59
C THR A 50 0.22 17.61 -1.54
N LEU A 51 -1.01 17.98 -1.91
CA LEU A 51 -1.28 19.17 -2.72
C LEU A 51 -1.14 20.47 -1.92
N ASN A 52 -1.58 20.44 -0.67
CA ASN A 52 -1.53 21.56 0.25
C ASN A 52 -1.31 20.99 1.65
N VAL A 53 -0.38 21.56 2.41
CA VAL A 53 -0.03 21.11 3.76
C VAL A 53 -1.19 21.17 4.76
N ASN A 54 -2.22 21.97 4.45
CA ASN A 54 -3.43 22.09 5.28
C ASN A 54 -4.52 21.08 4.89
N LEU A 55 -4.30 20.26 3.86
CA LEU A 55 -5.21 19.24 3.39
C LEU A 55 -4.64 17.85 3.65
N PRO A 56 -5.50 16.83 3.84
CA PRO A 56 -5.03 15.45 3.96
C PRO A 56 -4.27 15.03 2.68
N PRO A 57 -3.26 14.16 2.80
CA PRO A 57 -2.56 13.61 1.65
C PRO A 57 -3.51 12.86 0.71
N VAL A 58 -3.31 13.04 -0.59
CA VAL A 58 -4.05 12.33 -1.62
C VAL A 58 -3.41 10.96 -1.82
N ARG A 59 -4.20 9.90 -1.68
CA ARG A 59 -3.74 8.52 -1.90
C ARG A 59 -3.80 8.16 -3.38
N ILE A 60 -2.76 7.49 -3.86
CA ILE A 60 -2.73 6.84 -5.18
C ILE A 60 -2.92 5.34 -4.94
N SER A 61 -4.06 4.81 -5.39
CA SER A 61 -4.39 3.38 -5.21
C SER A 61 -5.05 2.75 -6.44
N SER A 62 -5.05 3.45 -7.58
CA SER A 62 -5.64 2.99 -8.83
C SER A 62 -5.03 3.72 -10.03
N ASP A 63 -5.18 3.14 -11.22
CA ASP A 63 -4.74 3.72 -12.49
C ASP A 63 -5.37 5.10 -12.74
N SER A 64 -6.63 5.30 -12.32
CA SER A 64 -7.32 6.59 -12.39
C SER A 64 -6.62 7.66 -11.55
N ASN A 65 -6.15 7.31 -10.34
CA ASN A 65 -5.40 8.24 -9.50
C ASN A 65 -4.03 8.56 -10.11
N VAL A 66 -3.35 7.55 -10.71
CA VAL A 66 -2.09 7.77 -11.42
C VAL A 66 -2.29 8.73 -12.59
N GLY A 67 -3.30 8.51 -13.43
CA GLY A 67 -3.60 9.41 -14.55
C GLY A 67 -3.89 10.85 -14.11
N THR A 68 -4.59 11.01 -12.98
CA THR A 68 -4.84 12.33 -12.37
C THR A 68 -3.54 12.99 -11.91
N TYR A 69 -2.69 12.25 -11.20
CA TYR A 69 -1.41 12.74 -10.71
C TYR A 69 -0.43 13.08 -11.86
N VAL A 70 -0.36 12.23 -12.89
CA VAL A 70 0.45 12.48 -14.08
C VAL A 70 -0.02 13.76 -14.78
N THR A 71 -1.33 13.92 -14.99
CA THR A 71 -1.90 15.13 -15.60
C THR A 71 -1.54 16.38 -14.80
N LEU A 72 -1.64 16.31 -13.46
CA LEU A 72 -1.20 17.38 -12.55
C LEU A 72 0.29 17.71 -12.75
N LYS A 73 1.16 16.69 -12.84
CA LYS A 73 2.60 16.90 -13.03
C LYS A 73 2.96 17.40 -14.43
N THR A 74 2.15 17.14 -15.45
CA THR A 74 2.35 17.71 -16.79
C THR A 74 2.09 19.22 -16.83
N VAL A 75 1.12 19.71 -16.05
CA VAL A 75 0.81 21.15 -15.98
C VAL A 75 1.71 21.89 -15.00
N GLU A 76 2.19 21.21 -13.94
CA GLU A 76 3.10 21.78 -12.96
C GLU A 76 4.55 21.75 -13.48
N ARG A 77 5.13 22.92 -13.72
CA ARG A 77 6.51 23.05 -14.26
C ARG A 77 7.59 22.75 -13.22
N ASP A 78 7.25 22.82 -11.93
CA ASP A 78 8.17 22.54 -10.85
C ASP A 78 8.25 21.03 -10.57
N LEU A 79 9.42 20.46 -10.80
CA LEU A 79 9.67 19.03 -10.59
C LEU A 79 9.62 18.64 -9.11
N SER A 80 9.96 19.56 -8.20
CA SER A 80 10.00 19.32 -6.75
C SER A 80 8.63 19.33 -6.09
N LYS A 81 7.61 19.90 -6.76
CA LYS A 81 6.25 19.93 -6.22
C LYS A 81 5.56 18.58 -6.29
N TYR A 82 4.74 18.36 -5.27
CA TYR A 82 3.89 17.18 -5.11
C TYR A 82 4.67 15.85 -5.22
N PRO A 83 5.77 15.69 -4.48
CA PRO A 83 6.49 14.42 -4.51
C PRO A 83 5.58 13.30 -3.99
N ILE A 84 5.75 12.10 -4.55
CA ILE A 84 5.06 10.91 -4.04
C ILE A 84 5.83 10.40 -2.83
N ASN A 85 5.20 10.46 -1.67
CA ASN A 85 5.65 9.81 -0.47
C ASN A 85 5.27 8.33 -0.50
N ILE A 86 6.27 7.48 -0.27
CA ILE A 86 6.16 6.03 -0.23
C ILE A 86 6.23 5.59 1.22
N GLU A 87 5.20 4.89 1.65
CA GLU A 87 5.13 4.29 2.97
C GLU A 87 5.04 2.77 2.81
N CYS A 88 5.92 2.05 3.51
CA CYS A 88 5.95 0.60 3.50
C CYS A 88 5.39 0.06 4.80
N ARG A 89 4.47 -0.91 4.70
CA ARG A 89 3.97 -1.67 5.84
C ARG A 89 4.44 -3.11 5.71
N SER A 90 4.97 -3.66 6.80
CA SER A 90 5.38 -5.06 6.87
C SER A 90 4.16 -5.96 6.72
N VAL A 91 4.22 -6.93 5.82
CA VAL A 91 3.21 -7.98 5.68
C VAL A 91 3.69 -9.17 6.50
N SER A 92 3.38 -9.18 7.80
CA SER A 92 3.57 -10.37 8.62
C SER A 92 2.45 -11.37 8.34
N VAL A 93 2.82 -12.63 8.08
CA VAL A 93 1.88 -13.78 7.93
C VAL A 93 0.99 -13.98 9.17
N GLN A 94 1.30 -13.30 10.29
CA GLN A 94 0.51 -13.30 11.52
C GLN A 94 -0.73 -12.36 11.50
N ASN A 95 -0.92 -11.53 10.46
CA ASN A 95 -2.06 -10.61 10.39
C ASN A 95 -3.36 -11.25 9.87
N ILE A 96 -3.55 -12.56 10.04
CA ILE A 96 -4.83 -13.24 9.86
C ILE A 96 -5.51 -13.49 11.23
N THR A 97 -4.88 -13.10 12.35
CA THR A 97 -5.41 -13.41 13.70
C THR A 97 -5.25 -12.26 14.71
N THR A 98 -5.39 -11.01 14.28
CA THR A 98 -5.34 -9.85 15.20
C THR A 98 -6.49 -8.85 15.01
N ASP A 99 -7.57 -9.24 14.31
CA ASP A 99 -8.80 -8.45 14.20
C ASP A 99 -9.94 -8.97 15.11
N ILE A 100 -9.61 -9.75 16.15
CA ILE A 100 -10.56 -10.13 17.21
C ILE A 100 -9.91 -9.92 18.58
N CYS A 101 -9.49 -8.70 18.90
CA CYS A 101 -9.22 -8.36 20.31
C CYS A 101 -9.46 -6.88 20.62
N ASP A 102 -10.50 -6.30 20.02
CA ASP A 102 -11.13 -5.11 20.56
C ASP A 102 -12.47 -5.51 21.18
N THR A 103 -12.59 -5.32 22.48
CA THR A 103 -13.73 -5.61 23.36
C THR A 103 -13.76 -7.01 23.98
N VAL A 104 -13.12 -7.16 25.13
CA VAL A 104 -13.82 -7.47 26.39
C VAL A 104 -12.90 -7.12 27.57
N GLU A 105 -13.05 -5.91 28.08
CA GLU A 105 -12.72 -5.65 29.48
C GLU A 105 -13.65 -6.47 30.38
N GLU A 106 -13.07 -6.91 31.49
CA GLU A 106 -13.58 -7.78 32.56
C GLU A 106 -15.10 -7.83 32.79
N THR A 107 -15.64 -9.04 32.95
CA THR A 107 -16.51 -9.35 34.09
C THR A 107 -16.62 -10.85 34.32
N SER A 108 -16.22 -11.26 35.52
CA SER A 108 -16.35 -12.60 36.10
C SER A 108 -17.84 -12.97 36.29
N HIS A 109 -18.31 -14.07 35.71
CA HIS A 109 -19.13 -15.13 36.34
C HIS A 109 -19.80 -16.08 35.31
N ARG A 110 -19.79 -17.38 35.67
CA ARG A 110 -20.74 -18.45 35.28
C ARG A 110 -20.62 -19.13 33.91
N ILE A 111 -19.98 -20.31 33.96
CA ILE A 111 -20.40 -21.63 33.43
C ILE A 111 -21.70 -21.62 32.61
N ASP A 112 -21.64 -22.00 31.33
CA ASP A 112 -22.40 -23.14 30.76
C ASP A 112 -21.97 -23.46 29.31
N GLU A 113 -21.43 -24.66 29.15
CA GLU A 113 -21.54 -25.62 28.05
C GLU A 113 -22.11 -25.16 26.69
N ASN A 114 -21.25 -24.99 25.68
CA ASN A 114 -21.63 -25.36 24.30
C ASN A 114 -20.38 -25.69 23.46
N LEU A 115 -20.18 -26.98 23.21
CA LEU A 115 -19.22 -27.54 22.25
C LEU A 115 -19.56 -27.06 20.83
N VAL A 116 -18.87 -26.03 20.34
CA VAL A 116 -18.79 -25.77 18.89
C VAL A 116 -17.66 -26.63 18.33
N THR A 117 -18.05 -27.72 17.70
CA THR A 117 -17.20 -28.56 16.86
C THR A 117 -16.65 -27.72 15.70
N ILE A 118 -15.37 -27.35 15.77
CA ILE A 118 -14.66 -26.78 14.62
C ILE A 118 -14.40 -27.92 13.65
N VAL A 119 -15.17 -27.97 12.55
CA VAL A 119 -14.85 -28.82 11.40
C VAL A 119 -13.61 -28.25 10.72
N SER A 120 -12.45 -28.81 11.05
CA SER A 120 -11.22 -28.58 10.30
C SER A 120 -11.35 -29.23 8.93
N ILE A 121 -11.55 -28.44 7.88
CA ILE A 121 -11.34 -28.91 6.51
C ILE A 121 -9.84 -28.74 6.24
N LEU A 122 -9.06 -29.77 6.59
CA LEU A 122 -7.67 -29.85 6.22
C LEU A 122 -7.59 -30.37 4.77
N ASP A 123 -6.94 -29.56 3.94
CA ASP A 123 -6.54 -29.88 2.58
C ASP A 123 -5.75 -31.19 2.53
N ALA A 124 -6.09 -32.06 1.57
CA ALA A 124 -5.22 -33.15 1.14
C ALA A 124 -5.16 -33.15 -0.38
N MET A 125 -4.20 -32.38 -0.90
CA MET A 125 -3.64 -32.50 -2.23
C MET A 125 -3.07 -33.92 -2.49
N SER A 126 -3.49 -34.47 -3.64
CA SER A 126 -2.67 -35.17 -4.66
C SER A 126 -2.45 -36.69 -4.62
N ILE A 127 -2.37 -37.22 -5.86
CA ILE A 127 -1.78 -38.48 -6.38
C ILE A 127 -2.78 -39.66 -6.37
N GLU A 128 -3.18 -40.30 -7.47
CA GLU A 128 -2.56 -40.61 -8.78
C GLU A 128 -3.61 -40.65 -9.91
#